data_AF-A0A7C7QWU4-F1
#
_entry.id   AF-A0A7C7QWU4-F1
#
_cell.length_a   1.000
_cell.length_b   1.000
_cell.length_c   1.000
_cell.angle_alpha   90.00
_cell.angle_beta   90.00
_cell.angle_gamma   90.00
#
_symmetry.space_group_name_H-M   'P 1'
#
loop_
_entity.id
_entity.type
_entity.pdbx_description
1 polymer ?
#
loop_
_entity_poly.entity_id
_entity_poly.type
_entity_poly.pdbx_seq_one_letter_code
_entity_poly.pdbx_strand_id
1 'polypeptide(L)'
;AGSAYLMHLAYGAFRKAIHPPPITAMAITRQSAPTLVAKGYLLQITNPKAIAFWLAIAAVGATQGAPLWVIAFFVSSMWVLSFGCHAAWAFALSASPVRAAYQRSRRWIEGTLGAFFAFAAFKLATARG
;
A
#
# COMPACT_ATOMS: atom_id res chain seq x y z
N ALA A 1 -0.45 -10.19 -22.99
CA ALA A 1 -0.68 -8.90 -22.29
C ALA A 1 0.05 -8.84 -20.93
N GLY A 2 -0.19 -9.77 -20.00
CA GLY A 2 0.41 -9.72 -18.66
C GLY A 2 1.95 -9.77 -18.61
N SER A 3 2.60 -10.63 -19.40
CA SER A 3 4.07 -10.75 -19.42
C SER A 3 4.77 -9.48 -19.91
N ALA A 4 4.26 -8.88 -21.00
CA ALA A 4 4.77 -7.62 -21.54
C ALA A 4 4.63 -6.46 -20.53
N TYR A 5 3.51 -6.39 -19.81
CA TYR A 5 3.31 -5.39 -18.76
C TYR A 5 4.29 -5.57 -17.60
N LEU A 6 4.49 -6.81 -17.13
CA LEU A 6 5.47 -7.11 -16.08
C LEU A 6 6.89 -6.77 -16.52
N MET A 7 7.25 -7.04 -17.78
CA MET A 7 8.55 -6.66 -18.32
C MET A 7 8.74 -5.14 -18.37
N HIS A 8 7.70 -4.39 -18.74
CA HIS A 8 7.73 -2.93 -18.68
C HIS A 8 7.93 -2.40 -17.25
N LEU A 9 7.27 -3.01 -16.25
CA LEU A 9 7.49 -2.67 -14.84
C LEU A 9 8.92 -3.01 -14.37
N ALA A 10 9.45 -4.16 -14.80
CA ALA A 10 10.82 -4.58 -14.50
C ALA A 10 11.83 -3.57 -15.02
N TYR A 11 11.71 -3.17 -16.29
CA TYR A 11 12.55 -2.14 -16.90
C TYR A 11 12.47 -0.81 -16.14
N GLY A 12 11.26 -0.37 -15.79
CA GLY A 12 11.06 0.85 -15.01
C GLY A 12 11.72 0.80 -13.63
N ALA A 13 11.66 -0.35 -12.95
CA ALA A 13 12.29 -0.57 -11.65
C ALA A 13 13.82 -0.56 -11.74
N PHE A 14 14.42 -1.29 -12.70
CA PHE A 14 15.87 -1.27 -12.92
C PHE A 14 16.38 0.12 -13.28
N ARG A 15 15.67 0.86 -14.14
CA ARG A 15 16.02 2.25 -14.46
C ARG A 15 16.05 3.15 -13.23
N LYS A 16 15.07 3.00 -12.32
CA LYS A 16 15.02 3.73 -11.03
C LYS A 16 16.09 3.28 -10.04
N ALA A 17 16.57 2.03 -10.14
CA ALA A 17 17.68 1.54 -9.34
C ALA A 17 19.03 2.15 -9.79
N ILE A 18 19.24 2.27 -11.11
CA ILE A 18 20.47 2.83 -11.69
C ILE A 18 20.49 4.36 -11.56
N HIS A 19 19.36 5.01 -11.87
CA HIS A 19 19.19 6.46 -11.80
C HIS A 19 18.08 6.81 -10.79
N PRO A 20 18.38 6.78 -9.48
CA PRO A 20 17.40 7.12 -8.46
C PRO A 20 17.03 8.62 -8.57
N PRO A 21 15.75 8.98 -8.78
CA PRO A 21 15.36 10.39 -8.84
C PRO A 21 15.55 11.05 -7.47
N PRO A 22 15.92 12.34 -7.44
CA PRO A 22 16.16 13.07 -6.20
C PRO A 22 14.88 13.12 -5.37
N ILE A 23 14.99 12.82 -4.07
CA ILE A 23 13.88 12.93 -3.13
C ILE A 23 13.93 14.33 -2.53
N THR A 24 13.32 15.28 -3.24
CA THR A 24 13.08 16.60 -2.69
C THR A 24 11.96 16.48 -1.66
N ALA A 25 12.21 16.87 -0.41
CA ALA A 25 11.14 17.03 0.55
C ALA A 25 10.19 18.09 0.01
N MET A 26 8.99 17.69 -0.42
CA MET A 26 7.96 18.66 -0.79
C MET A 26 7.71 19.55 0.43
N ALA A 27 7.75 20.86 0.24
CA ALA A 27 7.29 21.79 1.26
C ALA A 27 5.80 21.52 1.48
N ILE A 28 5.47 20.83 2.57
CA ILE A 28 4.08 20.54 2.91
C ILE A 28 3.50 21.83 3.49
N THR A 29 2.68 22.53 2.71
CA THR A 29 1.87 23.62 3.25
C THR A 29 0.95 23.05 4.34
N ARG A 30 0.93 23.68 5.51
CA ARG A 30 0.08 23.28 6.62
C ARG A 30 -1.39 23.27 6.16
N GLN A 31 -2.02 22.10 6.16
CA GLN A 31 -3.42 21.94 5.80
C GLN A 31 -4.28 21.88 7.07
N SER A 32 -5.53 22.32 6.98
CA SER A 32 -6.47 22.18 8.09
C SER A 32 -6.80 20.70 8.33
N ALA A 33 -7.02 20.32 9.59
CA ALA A 33 -7.43 18.97 9.97
C ALA A 33 -8.61 18.40 9.15
N PRO A 34 -9.72 19.14 8.90
CA PRO A 34 -10.82 18.61 8.08
C PRO A 34 -10.40 18.30 6.64
N THR A 35 -9.50 19.09 6.05
CA THR A 35 -8.98 18.83 4.70
C THR A 35 -8.20 17.52 4.65
N LEU A 36 -7.38 17.26 5.66
CA LEU A 36 -6.59 16.03 5.76
C LEU A 36 -7.50 14.80 5.98
N VAL A 37 -8.51 14.92 6.83
CA VAL A 37 -9.52 13.87 7.05
C VAL A 37 -10.28 13.59 5.75
N ALA A 38 -10.74 14.62 5.05
CA ALA A 38 -11.45 14.46 3.78
C ALA A 38 -10.58 13.76 2.73
N LYS A 39 -9.30 14.13 2.60
CA LYS A 39 -8.36 13.46 1.69
C LYS A 39 -8.15 11.99 2.04
N GLY A 40 -7.96 11.67 3.32
CA GLY A 40 -7.81 10.28 3.77
C GLY A 40 -9.06 9.45 3.50
N TYR A 41 -10.24 10.01 3.76
CA TYR A 41 -11.52 9.38 3.48
C TYR A 41 -11.71 9.14 1.98
N LEU A 42 -11.52 10.17 1.15
CA LEU A 42 -11.63 10.07 -0.31
C LEU A 42 -10.66 9.03 -0.87
N LEU A 43 -9.42 8.98 -0.37
CA LEU A 43 -8.42 7.99 -0.79
C LEU A 43 -8.89 6.55 -0.53
N GLN A 44 -9.59 6.30 0.58
CA GLN A 44 -10.07 4.96 0.91
C GLN A 44 -11.32 4.59 0.11
N ILE A 45 -12.33 5.47 0.03
CA ILE A 45 -13.59 5.14 -0.66
C ILE A 45 -13.43 5.06 -2.18
N THR A 46 -12.48 5.78 -2.77
CA THR A 46 -12.22 5.73 -4.21
C THR A 46 -11.31 4.58 -4.60
N ASN A 47 -10.75 3.85 -3.63
CA ASN A 47 -9.88 2.72 -3.88
C ASN A 47 -10.71 1.43 -4.11
N PRO A 48 -10.81 0.93 -5.35
CA PRO A 48 -11.59 -0.28 -5.64
C PRO A 48 -11.09 -1.50 -4.87
N LYS A 49 -9.80 -1.54 -4.50
CA LYS A 49 -9.23 -2.61 -3.67
C LYS A 49 -9.81 -2.60 -2.26
N ALA A 50 -9.98 -1.42 -1.65
CA ALA A 50 -10.54 -1.30 -0.32
C ALA A 50 -12.01 -1.71 -0.30
N ILE A 51 -12.78 -1.30 -1.31
CA ILE A 51 -14.18 -1.71 -1.48
C ILE A 51 -14.28 -3.24 -1.58
N ALA A 52 -13.50 -3.86 -2.49
CA ALA A 52 -13.53 -5.30 -2.67
C ALA A 52 -13.17 -6.07 -1.38
N PHE A 53 -12.18 -5.59 -0.63
CA PHE A 53 -11.80 -6.16 0.66
C PHE A 53 -12.94 -6.09 1.69
N TRP A 54 -13.61 -4.94 1.82
CA TRP A 54 -14.74 -4.80 2.73
C TRP A 54 -15.97 -5.60 2.32
N LEU A 55 -16.24 -5.73 1.01
CA LEU A 55 -17.29 -6.62 0.52
C LEU A 55 -17.02 -8.08 0.89
N ALA A 56 -15.76 -8.53 0.81
CA ALA A 56 -15.37 -9.87 1.24
C ALA A 56 -15.56 -10.08 2.75
N ILE A 57 -15.18 -9.09 3.58
CA ILE A 57 -15.42 -9.14 5.04
C ILE A 57 -16.93 -9.18 5.34
N ALA A 58 -17.72 -8.34 4.69
CA ALA A 58 -19.17 -8.30 4.88
C ALA A 58 -19.83 -9.65 4.51
N ALA A 59 -19.34 -10.30 3.45
CA ALA A 59 -19.82 -11.61 3.01
C ALA A 59 -19.53 -12.75 4.01
N VAL A 60 -18.46 -12.64 4.82
CA VAL A 60 -18.08 -13.66 5.81
C VAL A 60 -19.09 -13.74 6.98
N GLY A 61 -20.03 -12.80 7.09
CA GLY A 61 -21.18 -12.94 7.97
C GLY A 61 -20.85 -12.93 9.46
N ALA A 62 -19.73 -12.31 9.85
CA ALA A 62 -19.15 -12.33 11.21
C ALA A 62 -20.07 -11.82 12.35
N THR A 63 -21.29 -11.39 12.04
CA THR A 63 -22.27 -10.82 12.97
C THR A 63 -23.70 -11.34 12.79
N GLN A 64 -23.94 -12.33 11.92
CA GLN A 64 -25.30 -12.84 11.71
C GLN A 64 -25.83 -13.51 12.99
N GLY A 65 -26.88 -12.94 13.58
CA GLY A 65 -27.50 -13.43 14.82
C GLY A 65 -26.72 -13.11 16.11
N ALA A 66 -25.62 -12.36 16.03
CA ALA A 66 -24.82 -12.00 17.20
C ALA A 66 -25.48 -10.86 18.01
N PRO A 67 -25.42 -10.89 19.36
CA PRO A 67 -25.85 -9.76 20.19
C PRO A 67 -25.12 -8.47 19.82
N LEU A 68 -25.81 -7.32 19.93
CA LEU A 68 -25.28 -6.01 19.52
C LEU A 68 -23.92 -5.68 20.15
N TRP A 69 -23.67 -6.13 21.39
CA TRP A 69 -22.39 -5.90 22.07
C TRP A 69 -21.22 -6.66 21.41
N VAL A 70 -21.46 -7.86 20.86
CA VAL A 70 -20.46 -8.65 20.13
C VAL A 70 -20.10 -7.95 18.83
N ILE A 71 -21.11 -7.44 18.13
CA ILE A 71 -20.96 -6.66 16.90
C ILE A 71 -20.14 -5.39 17.19
N ALA A 72 -20.51 -4.64 18.24
CA ALA A 72 -19.83 -3.42 18.63
C ALA A 72 -18.36 -3.69 19.03
N PHE A 73 -18.11 -4.78 19.77
CA PHE A 73 -16.76 -5.20 20.14
C PHE A 73 -15.92 -5.60 18.92
N PHE A 74 -16.50 -6.37 18.00
CA PHE A 74 -15.82 -6.76 16.76
C PHE A 74 -15.42 -5.54 15.92
N VAL A 75 -16.37 -4.64 15.66
CA VAL A 75 -16.14 -3.41 14.89
C VAL A 75 -15.12 -2.50 15.57
N SER A 76 -15.22 -2.30 16.89
CA SER A 76 -14.29 -1.43 17.61
C SER A 76 -12.87 -2.01 17.62
N SER A 77 -12.72 -3.32 17.80
CA SER A 77 -11.43 -4.02 17.77
C SER A 77 -10.74 -3.86 16.41
N MET A 78 -11.49 -4.06 15.32
CA MET A 78 -10.98 -3.86 13.97
C MET A 78 -10.57 -2.41 13.72
N TRP A 79 -11.36 -1.47 14.21
CA TRP A 79 -11.06 -0.05 14.07
C TRP A 79 -9.77 0.32 14.83
N VAL A 80 -9.64 -0.10 16.09
CA VAL A 80 -8.45 0.15 16.92
C VAL A 80 -7.21 -0.47 16.29
N LEU A 81 -7.30 -1.72 15.83
CA LEU A 81 -6.19 -2.41 15.18
C LEU A 81 -5.78 -1.69 13.88
N SER A 82 -6.75 -1.37 13.02
CA SER A 82 -6.49 -0.67 11.76
C SER A 82 -5.89 0.71 12.00
N PHE A 83 -6.46 1.50 12.91
CA PHE A 83 -5.97 2.82 13.28
C PHE A 83 -4.54 2.73 13.84
N GLY A 84 -4.31 1.80 14.77
CA GLY A 84 -2.99 1.57 15.37
C GLY A 84 -1.94 1.18 14.34
N CYS A 85 -2.25 0.25 13.42
CA CYS A 85 -1.34 -0.12 12.35
C CYS A 85 -1.05 1.05 11.40
N HIS A 86 -2.07 1.79 10.95
CA HIS A 86 -1.86 2.94 10.05
C HIS A 86 -1.11 4.07 10.74
N ALA A 87 -1.39 4.34 12.03
CA ALA A 87 -0.66 5.32 12.82
C ALA A 87 0.81 4.91 12.99
N ALA A 88 1.08 3.64 13.31
CA ALA A 88 2.44 3.12 13.41
C ALA A 88 3.20 3.29 12.09
N TRP A 89 2.59 2.96 10.95
CA TRP A 89 3.18 3.22 9.63
C TRP A 89 3.39 4.70 9.35
N ALA A 90 2.43 5.56 9.70
CA ALA A 90 2.54 7.00 9.53
C ALA A 90 3.71 7.57 10.34
N PHE A 91 3.86 7.18 11.61
CA PHE A 91 4.97 7.61 12.46
C PHE A 91 6.30 7.07 11.99
N ALA A 92 6.37 5.78 11.67
CA ALA A 92 7.57 5.15 11.14
C ALA A 92 8.03 5.86 9.87
N LEU A 93 7.15 6.06 8.88
CA LEU A 93 7.51 6.67 7.60
C LEU A 93 7.68 8.20 7.65
N SER A 94 7.10 8.87 8.65
CA SER A 94 7.30 10.32 8.85
C SER A 94 8.60 10.65 9.56
N ALA A 95 9.22 9.69 10.24
CA ALA A 95 10.49 9.90 10.91
C ALA A 95 11.63 10.14 9.89
N SER A 96 12.37 11.24 10.07
CA SER A 96 13.57 11.56 9.29
C SER A 96 14.56 10.38 9.15
N PRO A 97 14.90 9.62 10.20
CA PRO A 97 15.82 8.47 10.07
C PRO A 97 15.26 7.35 9.18
N VAL A 98 13.96 7.08 9.21
CA VAL A 98 13.34 6.04 8.38
C VAL A 98 13.30 6.46 6.92
N ARG A 99 13.02 7.74 6.65
CA ARG A 99 13.16 8.29 5.30
C ARG A 99 14.59 8.09 4.80
N ALA A 100 15.60 8.48 5.57
CA ALA A 100 17.01 8.32 5.17
C ALA A 100 17.39 6.84 4.94
N ALA A 101 16.95 5.94 5.80
CA ALA A 101 17.14 4.50 5.64
C ALA A 101 16.47 3.99 4.34
N TYR A 102 15.24 4.43 4.06
CA TYR A 102 14.54 4.11 2.82
C TYR A 102 15.31 4.62 1.59
N GLN A 103 15.88 5.84 1.65
CA GLN A 103 16.71 6.36 0.54
C GLN A 103 17.92 5.48 0.27
N ARG A 104 18.62 5.03 1.32
CA ARG A 104 19.80 4.16 1.21
C ARG A 104 19.44 2.77 0.65
N SER A 105 18.31 2.22 1.08
CA SER A 105 17.84 0.90 0.63
C SER A 105 17.12 0.92 -0.71
N ARG A 106 16.77 2.10 -1.23
CA ARG A 106 15.96 2.26 -2.44
C ARG A 106 16.52 1.52 -3.66
N ARG A 107 17.84 1.59 -3.89
CA ARG A 107 18.48 0.90 -5.02
C ARG A 107 18.24 -0.61 -4.95
N TRP A 108 18.37 -1.18 -3.75
CA TRP A 108 18.10 -2.60 -3.52
C TRP A 108 16.62 -2.93 -3.67
N ILE A 109 15.72 -2.09 -3.14
CA ILE A 109 14.27 -2.28 -3.28
C ILE A 109 13.86 -2.31 -4.76
N GLU A 110 14.27 -1.29 -5.54
CA GLU A 110 13.94 -1.19 -6.96
C GLU A 110 14.63 -2.30 -7.77
N GLY A 111 15.86 -2.70 -7.42
CA GLY A 111 16.57 -3.82 -8.04
C GLY A 111 15.86 -5.16 -7.80
N THR A 112 15.46 -5.44 -6.57
CA THR A 112 14.72 -6.66 -6.20
C THR A 112 13.34 -6.70 -6.84
N LEU A 113 12.63 -5.56 -6.89
CA LEU A 113 11.36 -5.45 -7.62
C LEU A 113 11.54 -5.70 -9.12
N GLY A 114 12.59 -5.12 -9.72
CA GLY A 114 12.93 -5.36 -11.12
C GLY A 114 13.18 -6.85 -11.40
N ALA A 115 13.98 -7.50 -10.56
CA ALA A 115 14.25 -8.93 -10.67
C ALA A 115 12.99 -9.79 -10.50
N PHE A 116 12.15 -9.45 -9.51
CA PHE A 116 10.88 -10.13 -9.30
C PHE A 116 9.93 -10.00 -10.50
N PHE A 117 9.77 -8.79 -11.05
CA PHE A 117 8.91 -8.57 -12.21
C PHE A 117 9.47 -9.23 -13.48
N ALA A 118 10.78 -9.22 -13.69
CA ALA A 118 11.42 -9.92 -14.80
C ALA A 118 11.20 -11.43 -14.69
N PHE A 119 11.40 -12.00 -13.50
CA PHE A 119 11.11 -13.40 -13.22
C PHE A 119 9.64 -13.75 -13.44
N ALA A 120 8.71 -12.94 -12.92
CA ALA A 120 7.29 -13.15 -13.11
C ALA A 120 6.87 -13.03 -14.58
N ALA A 121 7.45 -12.08 -15.33
CA ALA A 121 7.23 -11.92 -16.77
C ALA A 121 7.70 -13.14 -17.54
N PHE A 122 8.90 -13.64 -17.23
CA PHE A 122 9.46 -14.86 -17.81
C PHE A 122 8.58 -16.07 -17.50
N LYS A 123 8.29 -16.31 -16.21
CA LYS A 123 7.42 -17.42 -15.78
C LYS A 123 6.06 -17.37 -16.46
N LEU A 124 5.44 -16.19 -16.58
CA LEU A 124 4.13 -16.05 -17.23
C LEU A 124 4.20 -16.26 -18.75
N ALA A 125 5.30 -15.88 -19.39
CA ALA A 125 5.53 -16.13 -20.81
C ALA A 125 5.74 -17.63 -21.09
N THR A 126 6.42 -18.35 -20.20
CA THR A 126 6.68 -19.79 -20.32
C THR A 126 5.57 -20.67 -19.76
N ALA A 127 4.67 -20.13 -18.93
CA ALA A 127 3.54 -20.86 -18.34
C ALA A 127 2.42 -21.18 -19.35
N ARG A 128 2.57 -20.79 -20.61
CA ARG A 128 1.78 -21.29 -21.73
C ARG A 128 2.60 -22.33 -22.50
N GLY A 129 2.68 -23.51 -21.90
CA GLY A 129 3.04 -24.80 -22.49
C GLY A 129 2.08 -25.83 -21.95
#